data_AF-A0A9E6E103-F1
#
_entry.id   AF-A0A9E6E103-F1
#
_cell.length_a   1.000
_cell.length_b   1.000
_cell.length_c   1.000
_cell.angle_alpha   90.00
_cell.angle_beta   90.00
_cell.angle_gamma   90.00
#
_symmetry.space_group_name_H-M   'P 1'
#
loop_
_entity.id
_entity.type
_entity.pdbx_description
1 polymer ?
#
loop_
_entity_poly.entity_id
_entity_poly.type
_entity_poly.pdbx_seq_one_letter_code
_entity_poly.pdbx_strand_id
1 'polypeptide(L)'
;MTPSLDNLIEQVTNQIEDSPLKNLMTSALTVTLDKQKSTLQELIDARNNGDLTNEEFELEILREKQIAEAEMLTWQISAKSEVQKIINKTFSTLVDTLV
;
A
#
# COMPACT_ATOMS: atom_id res chain seq x y z
N MET A 1 -32.49 4.42 -24.47
CA MET A 1 -32.40 5.40 -23.38
C MET A 1 -30.93 5.57 -23.08
N THR A 2 -30.35 6.74 -23.33
CA THR A 2 -28.96 7.02 -22.97
C THR A 2 -28.86 6.95 -21.45
N PRO A 3 -27.94 6.17 -20.87
CA PRO A 3 -27.71 6.19 -19.43
C PRO A 3 -27.46 7.64 -18.98
N SER A 4 -28.16 8.07 -17.92
CA SER A 4 -27.80 9.33 -17.25
C SER A 4 -26.35 9.23 -16.77
N LEU A 5 -25.59 10.31 -16.89
CA LEU A 5 -24.24 10.41 -16.34
C LEU A 5 -24.20 10.02 -14.85
N ASP A 6 -25.28 10.31 -14.12
CA ASP A 6 -25.42 9.96 -12.70
C ASP A 6 -25.44 8.44 -12.47
N ASN A 7 -26.14 7.69 -13.32
CA ASN A 7 -26.19 6.21 -13.24
C ASN A 7 -24.82 5.60 -13.58
N LEU A 8 -24.06 6.25 -14.47
CA LEU A 8 -22.71 5.82 -14.82
C LEU A 8 -21.72 6.04 -13.67
N ILE A 9 -21.82 7.21 -13.01
CA ILE A 9 -21.05 7.55 -11.82
C ILE A 9 -21.35 6.55 -10.69
N GLU A 10 -22.62 6.19 -10.48
CA GLU A 10 -23.02 5.21 -9.48
C GLU A 10 -22.45 3.80 -9.77
N GLN A 11 -22.56 3.32 -11.02
CA GLN A 11 -21.98 2.02 -11.41
C GLN A 11 -20.46 1.96 -11.24
N VAL A 12 -19.75 3.02 -11.60
CA VAL A 12 -18.30 3.09 -11.44
C VAL A 12 -17.91 3.15 -9.97
N THR A 13 -18.64 3.92 -9.15
CA THR A 13 -18.37 4.06 -7.72
C THR A 13 -18.55 2.73 -6.97
N ASN A 14 -19.62 1.98 -7.29
CA ASN A 14 -19.87 0.67 -6.68
C ASN A 14 -18.77 -0.36 -7.04
N GLN A 15 -18.16 -0.27 -8.23
CA GLN A 15 -17.01 -1.11 -8.60
C GLN A 15 -15.72 -0.75 -7.85
N ILE A 16 -15.62 0.47 -7.31
CA ILE A 16 -14.48 0.95 -6.52
C ILE A 16 -14.66 0.65 -5.04
N GLU A 17 -15.87 0.70 -4.49
CA GLU A 17 -16.14 0.34 -3.09
C GLU A 17 -15.78 -1.12 -2.78
N ASP A 18 -15.96 -2.03 -3.74
CA ASP A 18 -15.50 -3.42 -3.67
C ASP A 18 -14.01 -3.60 -4.05
N SER A 19 -13.25 -2.51 -4.26
CA SER A 19 -11.85 -2.58 -4.68
C SER A 19 -10.95 -3.08 -3.54
N PRO A 20 -10.02 -4.02 -3.81
CA PRO A 20 -9.03 -4.50 -2.85
C PRO A 20 -8.13 -3.40 -2.26
N LEU A 21 -8.12 -2.20 -2.84
CA LEU A 21 -7.25 -1.07 -2.51
C LEU A 21 -7.20 -0.71 -1.01
N LYS A 22 -8.35 -0.71 -0.33
CA LYS A 22 -8.42 -0.35 1.10
C LYS A 22 -7.69 -1.35 1.99
N ASN A 23 -7.76 -2.63 1.65
CA ASN A 23 -7.12 -3.71 2.42
C ASN A 23 -5.66 -3.93 1.98
N LEU A 24 -5.33 -3.59 0.72
CA LEU A 24 -4.02 -3.86 0.13
C LEU A 24 -2.87 -3.23 0.92
N MET A 25 -2.97 -1.95 1.29
CA MET A 25 -1.88 -1.24 1.97
C MET A 25 -1.69 -1.66 3.42
N THR A 26 -2.80 -1.88 4.14
CA THR A 26 -2.73 -2.36 5.52
C THR A 26 -2.18 -3.79 5.57
N SER A 27 -2.64 -4.69 4.71
CA SER A 27 -2.11 -6.06 4.61
C SER A 27 -0.64 -6.08 4.18
N ALA A 28 -0.25 -5.21 3.23
CA ALA A 28 1.14 -5.07 2.82
C ALA A 28 2.05 -4.64 3.97
N LEU A 29 1.63 -3.61 4.72
CA LEU A 29 2.38 -3.14 5.88
C LEU A 29 2.48 -4.21 6.97
N THR A 30 1.38 -4.93 7.26
CA THR A 30 1.42 -6.04 8.22
C THR A 30 2.42 -7.11 7.79
N VAL A 31 2.43 -7.50 6.51
CA VAL A 31 3.39 -8.49 6.00
C VAL A 31 4.83 -8.00 6.10
N THR A 32 5.11 -6.73 5.76
CA THR A 32 6.45 -6.15 5.89
C THR A 32 6.90 -6.11 7.36
N LEU A 33 6.03 -5.67 8.28
CA LEU A 33 6.37 -5.60 9.70
C LEU A 33 6.51 -7.00 10.33
N ASP A 34 5.70 -7.99 9.92
CA ASP A 34 5.82 -9.36 10.39
C ASP A 34 7.17 -9.98 9.99
N LYS A 35 7.67 -9.67 8.77
CA LYS A 35 9.02 -10.11 8.34
C LYS A 35 10.13 -9.48 9.16
N GLN A 36 9.98 -8.19 9.50
CA GLN A 36 10.99 -7.44 10.24
C GLN A 36 10.96 -7.71 11.75
N LYS A 37 9.89 -8.33 12.27
CA LYS A 37 9.68 -8.54 13.70
C LYS A 37 10.84 -9.28 14.39
N SER A 38 11.41 -10.32 13.76
CA SER A 38 12.56 -11.06 14.32
C SER A 38 13.76 -10.14 14.45
N THR A 39 14.09 -9.41 13.39
CA THR A 39 15.22 -8.48 13.34
C THR A 39 15.08 -7.36 14.37
N LEU A 40 13.89 -6.78 14.52
CA LEU A 40 13.64 -5.76 15.54
C LEU A 40 13.80 -6.31 16.96
N GLN A 41 13.37 -7.55 17.21
CA GLN A 41 13.56 -8.20 18.50
C GLN A 41 15.04 -8.48 18.78
N GLU A 42 15.79 -8.95 17.79
CA GLU A 42 17.24 -9.18 17.88
C GLU A 42 18.00 -7.87 18.20
N LEU A 43 17.62 -6.74 17.59
CA LEU A 43 18.21 -5.44 17.89
C LEU A 43 17.91 -4.99 19.33
N ILE A 44 16.69 -5.22 19.82
CA ILE A 44 16.32 -4.90 21.21
C ILE A 44 17.16 -5.72 22.17
N ASP A 45 17.30 -7.02 21.91
CA ASP A 45 18.04 -7.94 22.77
C ASP A 45 19.54 -7.60 22.77
N ALA A 46 20.12 -7.31 21.59
CA ALA A 46 21.51 -6.88 21.46
C ALA A 46 21.80 -5.58 22.24
N ARG A 47 20.89 -4.60 22.19
CA ARG A 47 21.00 -3.38 23.01
C ARG A 47 20.93 -3.70 24.50
N ASN A 48 19.98 -4.54 24.93
CA ASN A 48 19.81 -4.89 26.34
C ASN A 48 21.01 -5.66 26.91
N ASN A 49 21.68 -6.47 26.07
CA ASN A 49 22.88 -7.20 26.44
C ASN A 49 24.16 -6.33 26.42
N GLY A 50 24.07 -5.10 25.91
CA GLY A 50 25.21 -4.20 25.76
C GLY A 50 26.06 -4.46 24.52
N ASP A 51 25.58 -5.30 23.59
CA ASP A 51 26.23 -5.58 22.30
C ASP A 51 26.08 -4.40 21.32
N LEU A 52 25.08 -3.53 21.54
CA LEU A 52 24.89 -2.27 20.83
C LEU A 52 24.84 -1.10 21.81
N THR A 53 25.54 -0.02 21.47
CA THR A 53 25.31 1.28 22.09
C THR A 53 23.96 1.85 21.66
N ASN A 54 23.47 2.87 22.37
CA ASN A 54 22.21 3.54 21.98
C ASN A 54 22.29 4.16 20.58
N GLU A 55 23.45 4.71 20.21
CA GLU A 55 23.66 5.33 18.90
C GLU A 55 23.64 4.29 17.77
N GLU A 56 24.31 3.14 17.97
CA GLU A 56 24.28 2.03 17.00
C GLU A 56 22.88 1.43 16.87
N PHE A 57 22.16 1.27 17.98
CA PHE A 57 20.77 0.81 17.95
C PHE A 57 19.87 1.76 17.16
N GLU A 58 19.97 3.07 17.38
CA GLU A 58 19.19 4.07 16.62
C GLU A 58 19.51 4.04 15.12
N LEU A 59 20.78 3.84 14.77
CA LEU A 59 21.22 3.73 13.38
C LEU A 59 20.64 2.47 12.71
N GLU A 60 20.65 1.33 13.41
CA GLU A 60 20.05 0.09 12.88
C GLU A 60 18.52 0.18 12.76
N ILE A 61 17.84 0.83 13.71
CA ILE A 61 16.39 1.11 13.58
C ILE A 61 16.11 1.98 12.36
N LEU A 62 16.94 3.00 12.09
CA LEU A 62 16.80 3.82 10.89
C LEU A 62 17.02 3.00 9.62
N ARG A 63 17.97 2.07 9.63
CA ARG A 63 18.21 1.15 8.51
C ARG A 63 17.01 0.23 8.26
N GLU A 64 16.45 -0.38 9.29
CA GLU A 64 15.26 -1.25 9.16
C GLU A 64 14.02 -0.48 8.68
N LYS A 65 13.88 0.78 9.09
CA LYS A 65 12.86 1.69 8.53
C LYS A 65 13.06 1.88 7.02
N GLN A 66 14.28 2.14 6.56
CA GLN A 66 14.56 2.33 5.13
C GLN A 66 14.29 1.05 4.31
N ILE A 67 14.58 -0.13 4.87
CA ILE A 67 14.23 -1.42 4.26
C ILE A 67 12.71 -1.55 4.14
N ALA A 68 11.96 -1.24 5.21
CA ALA A 68 10.50 -1.28 5.19
C ALA A 68 9.91 -0.33 4.15
N GLU A 69 10.45 0.89 4.06
CA GLU A 69 10.07 1.88 3.06
C GLU A 69 10.31 1.36 1.64
N ALA A 70 11.47 0.74 1.39
CA ALA A 70 11.80 0.15 0.10
C ALA A 70 10.85 -1.01 -0.29
N GLU A 71 10.49 -1.87 0.66
CA GLU A 71 9.49 -2.93 0.42
C GLU A 71 8.10 -2.34 0.11
N MET A 72 7.74 -1.28 0.83
CA MET A 72 6.46 -0.59 0.65
C MET A 72 6.37 0.18 -0.68
N LEU A 73 7.49 0.58 -1.31
CA LEU A 73 7.47 1.21 -2.64
C LEU A 73 6.81 0.32 -3.70
N THR A 74 7.06 -0.98 -3.66
CA THR A 74 6.42 -1.94 -4.59
C THR A 74 4.91 -1.94 -4.43
N TRP A 75 4.43 -1.85 -3.19
CA TRP A 75 3.01 -1.79 -2.87
C TRP A 75 2.39 -0.45 -3.27
N GLN A 76 3.10 0.67 -3.07
CA GLN A 76 2.66 1.99 -3.53
C GLN A 76 2.50 2.03 -5.06
N ILE A 77 3.42 1.44 -5.81
CA ILE A 77 3.33 1.33 -7.28
C ILE A 77 2.12 0.49 -7.68
N SER A 78 1.90 -0.63 -6.99
CA SER A 78 0.75 -1.50 -7.23
C SER A 78 -0.57 -0.78 -6.97
N ALA A 79 -0.69 -0.07 -5.85
CA ALA A 79 -1.86 0.74 -5.53
C ALA A 79 -2.11 1.84 -6.58
N LYS A 80 -1.05 2.53 -7.02
CA LYS A 80 -1.15 3.53 -8.10
C LYS A 80 -1.64 2.92 -9.41
N SER A 81 -1.18 1.70 -9.74
CA SER A 81 -1.65 0.98 -10.93
C SER A 81 -3.14 0.65 -10.84
N GLU A 82 -3.62 0.18 -9.68
CA GLU A 82 -5.04 -0.10 -9.47
C GLU A 82 -5.91 1.15 -9.62
N VAL A 83 -5.49 2.29 -9.06
CA VAL A 83 -6.17 3.59 -9.27
C VAL A 83 -6.20 3.96 -10.76
N GLN A 84 -5.09 3.76 -11.48
CA GLN A 84 -5.05 4.08 -12.91
C GLN A 84 -5.97 3.17 -13.74
N LYS A 85 -6.08 1.88 -13.40
CA LYS A 85 -7.02 0.95 -14.05
C LYS A 85 -8.46 1.40 -13.89
N ILE A 86 -8.82 1.86 -12.69
CA ILE A 86 -10.14 2.42 -12.40
C ILE A 86 -10.39 3.64 -13.28
N ILE A 87 -9.48 4.62 -13.31
CA ILE A 87 -9.61 5.82 -14.15
C ILE A 87 -9.80 5.43 -15.61
N ASN A 88 -8.94 4.56 -16.15
CA ASN A 88 -9.02 4.14 -17.54
C ASN A 88 -10.35 3.45 -17.85
N LYS A 89 -10.83 2.58 -16.95
CA LYS A 89 -12.11 1.89 -17.10
C LYS A 89 -13.28 2.89 -17.10
N THR A 90 -13.29 3.85 -16.18
CA THR A 90 -14.30 4.92 -16.11
C THR A 90 -14.38 5.69 -17.42
N PHE A 91 -13.24 6.14 -17.95
CA PHE A 91 -13.20 6.91 -19.19
C PHE A 91 -13.54 6.06 -20.43
N SER A 92 -13.16 4.78 -20.46
CA SER A 92 -13.59 3.86 -21.54
C SER A 92 -15.11 3.71 -21.55
N THR A 93 -15.72 3.43 -20.39
CA THR A 93 -17.17 3.29 -20.27
C THR A 93 -17.91 4.58 -20.64
N LEU A 94 -17.36 5.75 -20.27
CA LEU A 94 -17.90 7.05 -20.68
C LEU A 94 -17.92 7.21 -22.20
N VAL A 95 -16.81 6.88 -22.87
CA VAL A 95 -16.73 6.95 -24.34
C VAL A 95 -17.73 5.98 -24.98
N ASP A 96 -17.77 4.72 -24.53
CA ASP A 96 -18.67 3.68 -25.07
C ASP A 96 -20.16 4.02 -24.88
N THR A 97 -20.48 4.86 -23.90
CA THR A 97 -21.87 5.24 -23.58
C THR A 97 -22.31 6.52 -24.31
N LEU A 98 -21.38 7.43 -24.57
CA LEU A 98 -21.67 8.77 -25.13
C LEU A 98 -21.49 8.85 -26.65
N VAL A 99 -20.75 7.90 -27.24
CA VAL A 99 -20.49 7.79 -28.69
C VAL A 99 -21.31 6.64 -29.26
#